data_AF-A0A244ECL6-F1
#
_entry.id   AF-A0A244ECL6-F1
#
_cell.length_a   1.000
_cell.length_b   1.000
_cell.length_c   1.000
_cell.angle_alpha   90.00
_cell.angle_beta   90.00
_cell.angle_gamma   90.00
#
_symmetry.space_group_name_H-M   'P 1'
#
loop_
_entity.id
_entity.type
_entity.pdbx_description
1 polymer ?
#
loop_
_entity_poly.entity_id
_entity_poly.type
_entity_poly.pdbx_seq_one_letter_code
_entity_poly.pdbx_strand_id
1 'polypeptide(L)' 'MLDTVSKVDILRRNGIVVPARPAPETEAWKAAVDALFDLYVVQRAAHSLRQAEEACDLELMNRLAATSYQRRRVTYYA' A
#
# COMPACT_ATOMS: atom_id res chain seq x y z
N MET A 1 -13.88 -14.70 -5.16
CA MET A 1 -13.69 -14.22 -3.77
C MET A 1 -12.61 -15.10 -3.15
N LEU A 2 -11.60 -14.52 -2.49
CA LEU A 2 -10.48 -15.29 -1.92
C LEU A 2 -10.99 -16.19 -0.78
N ASP A 3 -10.45 -17.40 -0.65
CA ASP A 3 -10.80 -18.30 0.46
C ASP A 3 -10.34 -17.75 1.82
N THR A 4 -11.06 -18.12 2.89
CA THR A 4 -10.79 -17.65 4.27
C THR A 4 -9.39 -18.04 4.72
N VAL A 5 -8.93 -19.25 4.39
CA VAL A 5 -7.57 -19.71 4.74
C VAL A 5 -6.52 -18.83 4.07
N SER A 6 -6.71 -18.52 2.78
CA SER A 6 -5.82 -17.63 2.04
C SER A 6 -5.80 -16.20 2.61
N LYS A 7 -6.95 -15.68 3.08
CA LYS A 7 -7.01 -14.37 3.76
C LYS A 7 -6.19 -14.39 5.06
N VAL A 8 -6.33 -15.43 5.87
CA VAL A 8 -5.54 -15.61 7.11
C VAL A 8 -4.04 -15.61 6.83
N ASP A 9 -3.61 -16.33 5.79
CA ASP A 9 -2.19 -16.41 5.43
C ASP A 9 -1.64 -15.04 4.99
N ILE A 10 -2.41 -14.28 4.21
CA ILE A 10 -2.04 -12.92 3.82
C ILE A 10 -1.91 -12.02 5.05
N LEU A 11 -2.90 -12.03 5.95
CA LEU A 11 -2.89 -11.22 7.17
C LEU A 11 -1.65 -11.53 8.03
N ARG A 12 -1.37 -12.81 8.25
CA ARG A 12 -0.20 -13.26 9.03
C ARG A 12 1.13 -12.84 8.41
N ARG A 13 1.28 -12.98 7.09
CA ARG A 13 2.49 -12.55 6.36
C ARG A 13 2.75 -11.06 6.48
N ASN A 14 1.70 -10.26 6.63
CA ASN A 14 1.79 -8.81 6.82
C ASN A 14 1.82 -8.41 8.31
N GLY A 15 2.05 -9.37 9.22
CA GLY A 15 2.19 -9.13 10.66
C GLY A 15 0.88 -8.85 11.40
N ILE A 16 -0.28 -9.04 10.76
CA ILE A 16 -1.58 -8.85 11.40
C ILE A 16 -1.92 -10.09 12.23
N VAL A 17 -2.25 -9.85 13.50
CA VAL A 17 -2.66 -10.90 14.43
C VAL A 17 -4.05 -11.39 14.03
N VAL A 18 -4.13 -12.67 13.68
CA VAL A 18 -5.39 -13.34 13.32
C VAL A 18 -5.82 -14.24 14.48
N PRO A 19 -7.11 -14.25 14.86
CA PRO A 19 -7.62 -15.15 15.89
C PRO A 19 -7.35 -16.63 15.57
N ALA A 20 -7.05 -17.43 16.60
CA ALA A 20 -6.84 -18.85 16.48
C ALA A 20 -8.05 -19.53 15.82
N ARG A 21 -7.79 -20.45 14.88
CA ARG A 21 -8.84 -21.18 14.14
C ARG A 21 -9.51 -22.17 15.09
N PRO A 22 -10.82 -22.03 15.40
CA PRO A 22 -11.54 -23.02 16.19
C PRO A 22 -11.79 -24.28 15.37
N ALA A 23 -11.86 -25.43 16.04
CA ALA A 23 -12.31 -26.70 15.47
C ALA A 23 -13.57 -27.15 16.25
N PRO A 24 -14.77 -27.20 15.64
CA PRO A 24 -15.07 -26.89 14.23
C PRO A 24 -14.97 -25.39 13.90
N GLU A 25 -14.73 -25.07 12.63
CA GLU A 25 -14.78 -23.69 12.15
C GLU A 25 -16.19 -23.11 12.34
N THR A 26 -16.25 -21.94 12.95
CA THR A 26 -17.51 -21.21 13.12
C THR A 26 -17.61 -20.09 12.09
N GLU A 27 -18.82 -19.84 11.60
CA GLU A 27 -19.10 -18.71 10.69
C GLU A 27 -18.71 -17.36 11.33
N ALA A 28 -18.84 -17.24 12.66
CA ALA A 28 -18.39 -16.07 13.41
C ALA A 28 -16.88 -15.82 13.26
N TRP A 29 -16.06 -16.88 13.26
CA TRP A 29 -14.62 -16.75 13.05
C TRP A 29 -14.31 -16.31 11.62
N LYS A 30 -14.99 -16.88 10.62
CA LYS A 30 -14.81 -16.48 9.22
C LYS A 30 -15.18 -15.01 9.00
N ALA A 31 -16.29 -14.56 9.55
CA ALA A 31 -16.72 -13.16 9.49
C ALA A 31 -15.69 -12.21 10.16
N ALA A 32 -15.08 -12.63 11.27
CA ALA A 32 -14.04 -11.85 11.93
C ALA A 32 -12.77 -11.74 11.07
N VAL A 33 -12.34 -12.83 10.42
CA VAL A 33 -11.22 -12.80 9.46
C VAL A 33 -11.52 -11.89 8.28
N ASP A 34 -12.74 -11.94 7.75
CA ASP A 34 -13.17 -11.11 6.64
C ASP A 34 -13.13 -9.63 7.00
N ALA A 35 -13.66 -9.25 8.17
CA ALA A 35 -13.59 -7.87 8.66
C ALA A 35 -12.14 -7.37 8.83
N LEU A 36 -11.23 -8.22 9.33
CA LEU A 36 -9.81 -7.89 9.43
C LEU A 36 -9.17 -7.72 8.04
N PHE A 37 -9.55 -8.57 7.09
CA PHE A 37 -9.05 -8.49 5.72
C PHE A 37 -9.52 -7.21 5.01
N ASP A 38 -10.78 -6.82 5.19
CA ASP A 38 -11.32 -5.59 4.61
C ASP A 38 -10.58 -4.36 5.16
N LEU A 39 -10.36 -4.29 6.48
CA LEU A 39 -9.57 -3.22 7.09
C LEU A 39 -8.13 -3.18 6.55
N TYR A 40 -7.48 -4.34 6.41
CA TYR A 40 -6.16 -4.44 5.82
C TYR A 40 -6.12 -3.92 4.38
N VAL A 41 -7.09 -4.29 3.55
CA VAL A 41 -7.18 -3.84 2.15
C VAL A 41 -7.35 -2.33 2.08
N VAL A 42 -8.23 -1.75 2.91
CA VAL A 42 -8.42 -0.29 2.97
C VAL A 42 -7.14 0.42 3.38
N GLN A 43 -6.45 -0.07 4.41
CA GLN A 43 -5.17 0.50 4.86
C GLN A 43 -4.08 0.40 3.80
N ARG A 44 -3.97 -0.77 3.14
CA ARG A 44 -3.03 -1.00 2.03
C ARG A 44 -3.31 -0.08 0.86
N ALA A 45 -4.58 0.09 0.49
CA ALA A 45 -4.98 1.00 -0.59
C ALA A 45 -4.64 2.45 -0.25
N ALA A 46 -4.92 2.91 0.98
CA ALA A 46 -4.56 4.25 1.44
C ALA A 46 -3.04 4.48 1.44
N HIS A 47 -2.25 3.48 1.84
CA HIS A 47 -0.79 3.54 1.76
C HIS A 47 -0.30 3.61 0.32
N SER A 48 -0.85 2.78 -0.57
CA SER A 48 -0.49 2.77 -1.99
C SER A 48 -0.80 4.10 -2.67
N LEU A 49 -1.91 4.75 -2.30
CA LEU A 49 -2.26 6.07 -2.81
C LEU A 49 -1.23 7.11 -2.39
N ARG A 50 -0.88 7.17 -1.11
CA ARG A 50 0.16 8.11 -0.61
C ARG A 50 1.50 7.90 -1.32
N GLN A 51 1.92 6.66 -1.51
CA GLN A 51 3.16 6.36 -2.23
C GLN A 51 3.12 6.83 -3.69
N ALA A 52 1.95 6.78 -4.35
CA ALA A 52 1.80 7.28 -5.71
C ALA A 52 1.85 8.81 -5.78
N GLU A 53 1.27 9.50 -4.79
CA GLU A 53 1.34 10.96 -4.65
C GLU A 53 2.79 11.41 -4.42
N GLU A 54 3.48 10.78 -3.47
CA GLU A 54 4.91 11.04 -3.20
C GLU A 54 5.78 10.82 -4.44
N ALA A 55 5.50 9.77 -5.23
CA ALA A 55 6.21 9.52 -6.48
C ALA A 55 5.96 10.62 -7.52
N CYS A 56 4.72 11.10 -7.64
CA CYS A 56 4.36 12.19 -8.54
C CYS A 56 5.07 13.50 -8.16
N ASP A 57 5.08 13.82 -6.86
CA ASP A 57 5.75 15.02 -6.33
C ASP A 57 7.26 14.97 -6.59
N LEU A 58 7.89 13.81 -6.33
CA LEU A 58 9.31 13.60 -6.65
C LEU A 58 9.59 13.75 -8.15
N GLU A 59 8.71 13.24 -9.01
CA GLU A 59 8.85 13.38 -10.45
C GLU A 59 8.75 14.85 -10.90
N LEU A 60 7.79 15.59 -10.36
CA LEU A 60 7.65 17.02 -10.63
C LEU A 60 8.89 17.80 -10.20
N MET A 61 9.40 17.55 -8.99
CA MET A 61 10.63 18.18 -8.50
C MET A 61 11.83 17.85 -9.39
N ASN A 62 11.96 16.59 -9.84
CA ASN A 62 13.02 16.19 -10.75
C ASN A 62 12.94 16.94 -12.09
N ARG A 63 11.74 17.08 -12.68
CA ARG A 63 11.54 17.86 -13.91
C ARG A 63 11.89 19.35 -13.73
N LEU A 64 11.48 19.96 -12.62
CA LEU A 64 11.80 21.36 -12.32
C LEU A 64 13.30 21.57 -12.10
N ALA A 65 13.96 20.66 -11.38
CA ALA A 65 15.40 20.68 -11.21
C ALA A 65 16.12 20.58 -12.56
N ALA A 66 15.76 19.60 -13.41
CA ALA A 66 16.36 19.40 -14.72
C ALA A 66 16.26 20.65 -15.62
N THR A 67 15.07 21.27 -15.68
CA THR A 67 14.86 22.51 -16.45
C THR A 67 15.64 23.70 -15.88
N SER A 68 15.77 23.81 -14.56
CA SER A 68 16.56 24.86 -13.92
C SER A 68 18.08 24.73 -14.19
N TYR A 69 18.61 23.50 -14.19
CA TYR A 69 20.01 23.22 -14.55
C TYR A 69 20.28 23.54 -16.02
N GLN A 70 19.37 23.19 -16.93
CA GLN A 70 19.50 23.55 -18.35
C GLN A 70 19.50 25.08 -18.54
N ARG A 71 18.62 25.81 -17.85
CA ARG A 71 18.56 27.28 -17.92
C ARG A 71 19.85 27.96 -17.44
N ARG A 72 20.45 27.48 -16.35
CA ARG A 72 21.74 27.98 -15.85
C ARG A 72 22.91 27.71 -16.79
N ARG A 73 22.93 26.55 -17.49
CA ARG A 73 23.99 26.26 -18.47
C ARG A 73 23.94 27.18 -19.68
N VAL A 74 22.75 27.49 -20.19
CA VAL A 74 22.61 28.39 -21.37
C VAL A 74 23.09 29.81 -21.04
N THR A 75 22.85 30.30 -19.82
CA THR A 75 23.26 31.65 -19.41
C THR A 75 24.75 31.83 -19.12
N TYR A 76 25.51 30.74 -18.91
CA TYR A 76 26.94 30.81 -18.58
C TYR A 76 27.89 30.64 -19.78
N TYR A 77 27.36 30.39 -20.98
CA TYR A 77 28.13 30.22 -22.22
C TYR A 77 27.74 31.21 -23.33
N ALA A 78 27.01 32.29 -22.99
CA ALA A 78 26.72 33.42 -23.87
C ALA A 78 27.49 34.65 -23.40
#